data_AF-X0U7X1-F1
#
_entry.id   AF-X0U7X1-F1
#
_cell.length_a   1.000
_cell.length_b   1.000
_cell.length_c   1.000
_cell.angle_alpha   90.00
_cell.angle_beta   90.00
_cell.angle_gamma   90.00
#
_symmetry.space_group_name_H-M   'P 1'
#
loop_
_entity.id
_entity.type
_entity.pdbx_description
1 polymer ?
#
loop_
_entity_poly.entity_id
_entity_poly.type
_entity_poly.pdbx_seq_one_letter_code
_entity_poly.pdbx_strand_id
1 'polypeptide(L)' 'PHTPSGMGLCGSILNPLLSNVALKWLKKTNMDYGLLSESFDKDSGEAKTGVGFASGCGYLAYSLYYVLIEEGRE' A
#
# COMPACT_ATOMS: atom_id res chain seq x y z
N PRO A 1 -1.90 3.43 -15.28
CA PRO A 1 -0.84 2.39 -15.31
C PRO A 1 -1.38 1.06 -14.77
N HIS A 2 -1.05 -0.06 -15.42
CA HIS A 2 -1.39 -1.41 -14.93
C HIS A 2 -0.46 -1.88 -13.79
N THR A 3 0.66 -1.19 -13.58
CA THR A 3 1.63 -1.41 -12.50
C THR A 3 1.67 -0.19 -11.57
N PRO A 4 0.76 -0.09 -10.60
CA PRO A 4 0.84 0.92 -9.54
C PRO A 4 2.12 0.78 -8.72
N SER A 5 2.56 1.91 -8.13
CA SER A 5 3.73 1.94 -7.23
C SER A 5 3.31 1.79 -5.77
N GLY A 6 4.18 1.19 -4.96
CA GLY A 6 3.98 1.10 -3.51
C GLY A 6 3.87 2.47 -2.83
N MET A 7 4.60 3.47 -3.33
CA MET A 7 4.46 4.85 -2.84
C MET A 7 3.09 5.45 -3.19
N GLY A 8 2.55 5.14 -4.38
CA GLY A 8 1.21 5.56 -4.78
C GLY A 8 0.11 4.92 -3.94
N LEU A 9 0.31 3.67 -3.51
CA LEU A 9 -0.58 3.01 -2.56
C LEU A 9 -0.59 3.74 -1.20
N CYS A 10 0.59 4.08 -0.66
CA CYS A 10 0.71 4.83 0.59
C CYS A 10 0.01 6.19 0.50
N GLY A 11 0.19 6.92 -0.61
CA GLY A 11 -0.54 8.15 -0.88
C GLY A 11 -2.06 7.96 -0.97
N SER A 12 -2.51 6.83 -1.51
CA SER A 12 -3.94 6.50 -1.60
C SER A 12 -4.54 6.14 -0.22
N ILE A 13 -3.76 5.50 0.66
CA ILE A 13 -4.14 5.24 2.06
C ILE A 13 -4.33 6.57 2.80
N LEU A 14 -3.39 7.50 2.65
CA LEU A 14 -3.46 8.82 3.31
C LEU A 14 -4.58 9.72 2.76
N ASN A 15 -5.06 9.46 1.54
CA ASN A 15 -6.11 10.25 0.91
C ASN A 15 -7.49 9.90 1.50
N PRO A 16 -8.23 10.84 2.13
CA PRO A 16 -9.53 10.57 2.75
C PRO A 16 -10.59 9.97 1.79
N LEU A 17 -10.50 10.29 0.49
CA LEU A 17 -11.44 9.80 -0.52
C LEU A 17 -11.11 8.38 -1.01
N LEU A 18 -9.84 7.97 -0.92
CA LEU A 18 -9.35 6.70 -1.47
C LEU A 18 -8.96 5.69 -0.39
N SER A 19 -8.81 6.13 0.86
CA SER A 19 -8.33 5.33 1.99
C SER A 19 -9.03 3.98 2.10
N ASN A 20 -10.36 3.99 2.14
CA ASN A 20 -11.14 2.76 2.31
C ASN A 20 -10.93 1.77 1.15
N VAL A 21 -10.81 2.27 -0.08
CA VAL A 21 -10.55 1.44 -1.26
C VAL A 21 -9.13 0.88 -1.22
N ALA A 22 -8.15 1.71 -0.86
CA ALA A 22 -6.75 1.33 -0.74
C ALA A 22 -6.52 0.28 0.36
N LEU A 23 -7.12 0.47 1.54
CA LEU A 23 -7.05 -0.47 2.67
C LEU A 23 -7.72 -1.81 2.33
N LYS A 24 -8.88 -1.77 1.66
CA LYS A 24 -9.58 -2.98 1.22
C LYS A 24 -8.78 -3.75 0.18
N TRP A 25 -8.08 -3.05 -0.71
CA TRP A 25 -7.17 -3.67 -1.67
C TRP A 25 -5.95 -4.26 -0.95
N LEU A 26 -5.32 -3.50 -0.05
CA LEU A 26 -4.15 -3.92 0.73
C LEU A 26 -4.43 -5.19 1.56
N LYS A 27 -5.62 -5.32 2.16
CA LYS A 27 -6.02 -6.52 2.92
C LYS A 27 -6.20 -7.78 2.06
N LYS A 28 -6.31 -7.65 0.73
CA LYS A 28 -6.59 -8.75 -0.20
C LYS A 28 -5.39 -9.13 -1.08
N THR A 29 -4.47 -8.20 -1.28
CA THR A 29 -3.28 -8.41 -2.10
C THR A 29 -2.28 -9.30 -1.38
N ASN A 30 -1.56 -10.12 -2.15
CA ASN A 30 -0.47 -10.94 -1.64
C ASN A 30 0.84 -10.14 -1.49
N MET A 31 1.02 -9.12 -2.35
CA MET A 31 2.29 -8.39 -2.53
C MET A 31 3.47 -9.35 -2.66
N ASP A 32 4.57 -9.10 -1.95
CA ASP A 32 5.68 -10.02 -1.73
C ASP A 32 5.62 -10.58 -0.31
N TYR A 33 4.71 -11.52 -0.05
CA TYR A 33 4.49 -12.10 1.28
C TYR A 33 4.21 -11.04 2.37
N GLY A 34 3.49 -9.98 2.00
CA GLY A 34 3.18 -8.85 2.88
C GLY A 34 4.26 -7.77 2.94
N LEU A 35 5.39 -7.92 2.25
CA LEU A 35 6.37 -6.86 2.07
C LEU A 35 5.92 -5.91 0.95
N LEU A 36 6.08 -4.61 1.17
CA LEU A 36 5.82 -3.63 0.13
C LEU A 36 6.89 -3.75 -0.97
N SER A 37 6.44 -3.83 -2.21
CA SER A 37 7.29 -3.74 -3.39
C SER A 37 7.24 -2.33 -4.01
N GLU A 38 8.28 -1.96 -4.76
CA GLU A 38 8.30 -0.68 -5.50
C GLU A 38 7.12 -0.59 -6.49
N SER A 39 6.84 -1.69 -7.19
CA SER A 39 5.67 -1.83 -8.05
C SER A 39 5.08 -3.24 -7.97
N PHE A 40 3.79 -3.34 -8.29
CA PHE A 40 3.04 -4.59 -8.30
C PHE A 40 1.96 -4.56 -9.38
N ASP A 41 1.49 -5.73 -9.78
CA ASP A 41 0.32 -5.85 -10.63
C ASP A 41 -0.92 -5.34 -9.91
N LYS A 42 -1.73 -4.51 -10.58
CA LYS A 42 -2.89 -3.88 -9.96
C LYS A 42 -3.96 -4.87 -9.50
N ASP A 43 -4.14 -5.97 -10.24
CA ASP A 43 -5.29 -6.85 -10.07
C ASP A 43 -4.96 -8.02 -9.15
N SER A 44 -3.79 -8.63 -9.34
CA SER A 44 -3.29 -9.75 -8.53
C SER A 44 -2.49 -9.31 -7.31
N GLY A 45 -1.88 -8.12 -7.36
CA GLY A 45 -0.98 -7.66 -6.32
C GLY A 45 0.41 -8.28 -6.37
N GLU A 46 0.72 -9.10 -7.38
CA GLU A 46 2.04 -9.73 -7.52
C GLU A 46 3.13 -8.66 -7.67
N ALA A 47 4.18 -8.75 -6.85
CA ALA A 47 5.32 -7.84 -6.93
C ALA A 47 5.99 -7.90 -8.32
N LYS A 48 6.31 -6.74 -8.88
CA LYS A 48 7.00 -6.62 -10.18
C LYS A 48 8.42 -6.09 -10.05
N THR A 49 8.64 -5.09 -9.22
CA THR A 49 9.98 -4.52 -8.96
C THR A 49 10.19 -4.21 -7.49
N GLY A 50 11.45 -4.16 -7.07
CA GLY A 50 11.83 -3.66 -5.75
C GLY A 50 11.15 -4.41 -4.60
N VAL A 51 11.26 -5.73 -4.59
CA VAL A 51 10.84 -6.56 -3.45
C VAL A 51 11.59 -6.13 -2.18
N GLY A 52 10.88 -5.98 -1.06
CA GLY A 52 11.49 -5.55 0.21
C GLY A 52 12.02 -4.12 0.17
N PHE A 53 11.34 -3.22 -0.55
CA PHE A 53 11.77 -1.83 -0.70
C PHE A 53 11.64 -1.06 0.62
N ALA A 54 12.76 -0.98 1.36
CA ALA A 54 12.80 -0.48 2.74
C ALA A 54 12.16 0.91 2.94
N SER A 55 12.47 1.87 2.06
CA SER A 55 11.88 3.22 2.14
C SER A 55 10.36 3.19 1.97
N GLY A 56 9.87 2.32 1.08
CA GLY A 56 8.44 2.11 0.89
C GLY A 56 7.79 1.42 2.09
N CYS A 57 8.44 0.42 2.70
CA CYS A 57 7.93 -0.22 3.92
C CYS A 57 7.76 0.79 5.07
N GLY A 58 8.73 1.69 5.26
CA GLY A 58 8.62 2.76 6.25
C GLY A 58 7.43 3.69 5.97
N TYR A 59 7.21 4.05 4.70
CA TYR A 59 6.08 4.89 4.33
C TYR A 59 4.74 4.19 4.52
N LEU A 60 4.64 2.90 4.16
CA LEU A 60 3.45 2.08 4.39
C LEU A 60 3.13 2.00 5.88
N ALA A 61 4.13 1.74 6.73
CA ALA A 61 3.96 1.70 8.18
C ALA A 61 3.42 3.02 8.72
N TYR A 62 3.99 4.15 8.28
CA TYR A 62 3.51 5.48 8.63
C TYR A 62 2.05 5.70 8.17
N SER A 63 1.73 5.40 6.91
CA SER A 63 0.39 5.58 6.37
C SER A 63 -0.67 4.77 7.13
N LEU A 64 -0.35 3.53 7.50
CA LEU A 64 -1.24 2.68 8.28
C LEU A 64 -1.41 3.19 9.70
N TYR A 65 -0.32 3.56 10.38
CA TYR A 65 -0.38 4.14 11.72
C TYR A 65 -1.25 5.40 11.73
N TYR A 66 -0.98 6.33 10.81
CA TYR A 66 -1.70 7.60 10.74
C TYR A 66 -3.21 7.38 10.53
N VAL A 67 -3.59 6.51 9.60
CA VAL A 67 -5.00 6.31 9.25
C VAL A 67 -5.76 5.47 10.27
N LEU A 68 -5.15 4.39 10.77
CA LEU A 68 -5.84 3.42 11.63
C LEU A 68 -5.75 3.76 13.12
N ILE A 69 -4.65 4.39 13.55
CA ILE A 69 -4.38 4.65 14.97
C ILE A 69 -4.60 6.12 15.31
N GLU A 70 -4.00 7.03 14.54
CA GLU A 70 -4.05 8.47 14.85
C GLU A 70 -5.40 9.10 14.48
N GLU A 71 -5.91 8.81 13.27
CA GLU A 71 -7.18 9.35 12.77
C GLU A 71 -8.39 8.42 13.03
N GLY A 72 -8.16 7.14 13.31
CA GLY A 72 -9.23 6.16 13.61
C GLY A 72 -10.24 5.94 12.48
N ARG A 73 -9.81 5.94 11.21
CA ARG A 73 -10.69 5.92 10.02
C ARG A 73 -11.11 4.51 9.55
N GLU A 74 -11.32 3.54 10.44
CA GLU A 74 -11.76 2.18 10.06
C GLU A 74 -13.28 2.00 10.00
#